data_AF-A0A0G4HH74-F1
#
_entry.id   AF-A0A0G4HH74-F1
#
_cell.length_a   1.000
_cell.length_b   1.000
_cell.length_c   1.000
_cell.angle_alpha   90.00
_cell.angle_beta   90.00
_cell.angle_gamma   90.00
#
_symmetry.space_group_name_H-M   'P 1'
#
loop_
_entity.id
_entity.type
_entity.pdbx_description
1 polymer ?
#
loop_
_entity_poly.entity_id
_entity_poly.type
_entity_poly.pdbx_seq_one_letter_code
_entity_poly.pdbx_strand_id
1 'polypeptide(L)'
;MSGVEILVERRKEEVRGLFSLKYVFKSGASKIGKATVVVLDRRETRRFHQAADHHSADFFNSALLFFDKTGTKPRLPEMRNLGDVSSGGYVYIHKFCLQPTGLDETGRSDLAVQILSRMLLDASPDLQNSAWTFVSYVPDSDPHLQLDIPVDRCANEQERAQINEALEKDILPFLRLGFVQEEKSCSEGSRTSLPHRRWCGSGPKLLCPCRPQRPLQSNVLCPPPSGPTGKDKELYNFIYSQIHSAREPVALTDYVANRITQLVRDEGASVTHARAIHLASSHGGVGRLFLDLLCRLAMDKQEPDALNAADGGGFTPLMVVASELGMKAGAEALEGMRTIETLISLGARKEVRHADGRTALGMYRGTLQSQVDLQVALLGSTLGSSRRPDEAVERLLRPAGGPSEADESAWQGEGGRGAGMVSDSESEEDDYESDESDFDAEDEDLDEDDTRDESEADEIMGDAN
;
A
#
# COMPACT_ATOMS: atom_id res chain seq x y z
N MET A 1 2.85 -12.36 -26.91
CA MET A 1 3.03 -11.11 -27.66
C MET A 1 4.48 -11.04 -28.13
N SER A 2 4.70 -10.61 -29.37
CA SER A 2 6.02 -10.36 -29.95
C SER A 2 6.87 -9.48 -29.01
N GLY A 3 8.10 -9.91 -28.73
CA GLY A 3 8.98 -9.24 -27.77
C GLY A 3 9.21 -7.78 -28.13
N VAL A 4 8.79 -6.87 -27.26
CA VAL A 4 9.16 -5.45 -27.35
C VAL A 4 10.64 -5.34 -27.03
N GLU A 5 11.41 -4.81 -27.98
CA GLU A 5 12.83 -4.51 -27.79
C GLU A 5 12.96 -3.05 -27.36
N ILE A 6 13.73 -2.81 -26.29
CA ILE A 6 14.01 -1.48 -25.78
C ILE A 6 15.47 -1.17 -26.06
N LEU A 7 15.71 -0.21 -26.93
CA LEU A 7 17.05 0.30 -27.22
C LEU A 7 17.28 1.55 -26.38
N VAL A 8 18.43 1.59 -25.70
CA VAL A 8 18.78 2.69 -24.80
C VAL A 8 20.01 3.41 -25.33
N GLU A 9 19.82 4.68 -25.65
CA GLU A 9 20.91 5.59 -25.99
C GLU A 9 21.21 6.47 -24.77
N ARG A 10 22.44 6.35 -24.24
CA ARG A 10 22.90 7.11 -23.08
C ARG A 10 23.58 8.40 -23.53
N ARG A 11 23.11 9.52 -23.00
CA ARG A 11 23.82 10.80 -23.09
C ARG A 11 24.22 11.25 -21.69
N LYS A 12 25.53 11.26 -21.42
CA LYS A 12 26.05 11.85 -20.20
C LYS A 12 26.00 13.37 -20.34
N GLU A 13 25.33 14.04 -19.41
CA GLU A 13 25.31 15.50 -19.36
C GLU A 13 26.59 16.01 -18.69
N GLU A 14 26.91 17.29 -18.90
CA GLU A 14 28.11 17.92 -18.31
C GLU A 14 28.03 18.04 -16.77
N VAL A 15 26.82 17.93 -16.21
CA VAL A 15 26.56 18.05 -14.77
C VAL A 15 26.75 16.71 -14.06
N ARG A 16 27.60 16.71 -13.02
CA ARG A 16 27.89 15.51 -12.21
C ARG A 16 26.63 14.98 -11.51
N GLY A 17 26.39 13.67 -11.65
CA GLY A 17 25.23 12.97 -11.10
C GLY A 17 23.95 13.10 -11.93
N LEU A 18 23.97 13.89 -13.02
CA LEU A 18 22.84 14.04 -13.94
C LEU A 18 23.14 13.32 -15.26
N PHE A 19 22.21 12.51 -15.73
CA PHE A 19 22.30 11.92 -17.07
C PHE A 19 20.93 11.79 -17.73
N SER A 20 20.94 11.90 -19.05
CA SER A 20 19.75 11.78 -19.90
C SER A 20 19.79 10.45 -20.64
N LEU A 21 18.72 9.67 -20.49
CA LEU A 21 18.52 8.40 -21.16
C LEU A 21 17.43 8.57 -22.21
N LYS A 22 17.78 8.24 -23.45
CA LYS A 22 16.82 8.21 -24.56
C LYS A 22 16.48 6.75 -24.86
N TYR A 23 15.22 6.41 -24.63
CA TYR A 23 14.68 5.11 -24.95
C TYR A 23 14.01 5.14 -26.31
N VAL A 24 14.26 4.12 -27.13
CA VAL A 24 13.57 3.86 -28.38
C VAL A 24 12.92 2.49 -28.28
N PHE A 25 11.59 2.48 -28.41
CA PHE A 25 10.80 1.25 -28.30
C PHE A 25 10.57 0.67 -29.70
N LYS A 26 10.85 -0.62 -29.89
CA LYS A 26 10.64 -1.34 -31.15
C LYS A 26 9.77 -2.58 -30.95
N SER A 27 8.96 -2.88 -31.96
CA SER A 27 8.26 -4.15 -32.11
C SER A 27 8.64 -4.73 -33.47
N GLY A 28 9.49 -5.76 -33.47
CA GLY A 28 10.18 -6.20 -34.68
C GLY A 28 11.05 -5.08 -35.28
N ALA A 29 10.92 -4.82 -36.58
CA ALA A 29 11.66 -3.76 -37.26
C ALA A 29 11.06 -2.34 -37.07
N SER A 30 9.84 -2.25 -36.55
CA SER A 30 9.09 -0.99 -36.47
C SER A 30 9.37 -0.26 -35.15
N LYS A 31 9.70 1.03 -35.24
CA LYS A 31 9.80 1.92 -34.08
C LYS A 31 8.39 2.29 -33.61
N ILE A 32 8.00 1.83 -32.44
CA ILE A 32 6.67 2.06 -31.86
C ILE A 32 6.62 3.23 -30.87
N GLY A 33 7.76 3.78 -30.47
CA GLY A 33 7.77 4.94 -29.58
C GLY A 33 9.15 5.38 -29.13
N LYS A 34 9.17 6.36 -28.22
CA LYS A 34 10.37 6.86 -27.57
C LYS A 34 10.06 7.45 -26.20
N ALA A 35 11.03 7.43 -25.30
CA ALA A 35 10.99 8.18 -24.05
C ALA A 35 12.30 8.88 -23.78
N THR A 36 12.25 10.02 -23.10
CA THR A 36 13.41 10.72 -22.56
C THR A 36 13.26 10.74 -21.04
N VAL A 37 14.23 10.15 -20.36
CA VAL A 37 14.26 10.06 -18.91
C VAL A 37 15.52 10.73 -18.40
N VAL A 38 15.35 11.59 -17.41
CA VAL A 38 16.44 12.27 -16.72
C VAL A 38 16.63 11.58 -15.39
N VAL A 39 17.85 11.17 -15.10
CA VAL A 39 18.20 10.57 -13.82
C VAL A 39 19.16 11.50 -13.10
N LEU A 40 18.81 11.84 -11.86
CA LEU A 40 19.62 12.67 -10.99
C LEU A 40 19.98 11.88 -9.74
N ASP A 41 21.24 11.47 -9.62
CA ASP A 41 21.76 10.83 -8.40
C ASP A 41 21.94 11.88 -7.31
N ARG A 42 21.01 11.89 -6.37
CA ARG A 42 20.99 12.84 -5.25
C ARG A 42 22.17 12.67 -4.29
N ARG A 43 22.84 11.51 -4.30
CA ARG A 43 24.04 11.26 -3.48
C ARG A 43 25.26 11.96 -4.04
N GLU A 44 25.34 12.10 -5.36
CA GLU A 44 26.48 12.73 -6.03
C GLU A 44 26.32 14.25 -6.19
N THR A 45 25.07 14.74 -6.21
CA THR A 45 24.79 16.14 -6.51
C THR A 45 24.53 16.96 -5.25
N ARG A 46 25.57 17.65 -4.75
CA ARG A 46 25.45 18.65 -3.66
C ARG A 46 24.58 19.86 -4.02
N ARG A 47 24.22 20.01 -5.29
CA ARG A 47 23.42 21.12 -5.84
C ARG A 47 22.23 20.59 -6.64
N PHE A 48 21.41 19.76 -6.00
CA PHE A 48 20.26 19.07 -6.61
C PHE A 48 19.41 19.98 -7.51
N HIS A 49 18.96 21.13 -6.97
CA HIS A 49 18.13 22.07 -7.72
C HIS A 49 18.88 22.76 -8.86
N GLN A 50 20.17 23.04 -8.71
CA GLN A 50 20.95 23.62 -9.82
C GLN A 50 21.09 22.61 -10.97
N ALA A 51 21.26 21.32 -10.65
CA ALA A 51 21.30 20.27 -11.67
C ALA A 51 19.94 20.10 -12.36
N ALA A 52 18.84 20.23 -11.61
CA ALA A 52 17.50 20.19 -12.18
C ALA A 52 17.22 21.40 -13.09
N ASP A 53 17.59 22.60 -12.65
CA ASP A 53 17.48 23.87 -13.39
C ASP A 53 18.30 23.87 -14.68
N HIS A 54 19.50 23.30 -14.64
CA HIS A 54 20.36 23.16 -15.81
C HIS A 54 19.73 22.31 -16.93
N HIS A 55 18.87 21.35 -16.58
CA HIS A 55 18.21 20.50 -17.56
C HIS A 55 16.93 21.16 -18.12
N SER A 56 15.97 21.49 -17.25
CA SER A 56 14.73 22.17 -17.66
C SER A 56 13.99 22.81 -16.50
N ALA A 57 13.24 23.88 -16.80
CA ALA A 57 12.39 24.56 -15.83
C ALA A 57 11.34 23.62 -15.20
N ASP A 58 10.78 22.70 -15.98
CA ASP A 58 9.79 21.73 -15.46
C ASP A 58 10.42 20.72 -14.51
N PHE A 59 11.64 20.26 -14.81
CA PHE A 59 12.35 19.35 -13.92
C PHE A 59 12.70 20.05 -12.60
N PHE A 60 13.15 21.31 -12.66
CA PHE A 60 13.36 22.16 -11.49
C PHE A 60 12.08 22.39 -10.67
N ASN A 61 10.98 22.73 -11.33
CA ASN A 61 9.69 22.94 -10.68
C ASN A 61 9.13 21.67 -10.03
N SER A 62 9.38 20.51 -10.65
CA SER A 62 9.05 19.21 -10.07
C SER A 62 9.96 18.89 -8.88
N ALA A 63 11.27 19.12 -9.01
CA ALA A 63 12.25 18.95 -7.94
C ALA A 63 11.91 19.79 -6.69
N LEU A 64 11.57 21.08 -6.86
CA LEU A 64 11.19 21.99 -5.77
C LEU A 64 9.92 21.56 -5.04
N LEU A 65 9.01 20.91 -5.74
CA LEU A 65 7.75 20.45 -5.17
C LEU A 65 7.98 19.29 -4.21
N PHE A 66 8.78 18.31 -4.64
CA PHE A 66 8.96 17.05 -3.93
C PHE A 66 10.10 17.07 -2.92
N PHE A 67 11.09 17.94 -3.06
CA PHE A 67 12.27 17.96 -2.20
C PHE A 67 12.57 19.33 -1.62
N ASP A 68 13.21 19.34 -0.45
CA ASP A 68 13.69 20.56 0.20
C ASP A 68 14.77 21.27 -0.61
N LYS A 69 15.25 22.43 -0.15
CA LYS A 69 16.28 23.23 -0.84
C LYS A 69 17.60 22.49 -1.10
N THR A 70 17.84 21.36 -0.43
CA THR A 70 19.05 20.56 -0.58
C THR A 70 18.85 19.35 -1.49
N GLY A 71 17.60 18.97 -1.78
CA GLY A 71 17.26 17.74 -2.50
C GLY A 71 17.25 16.49 -1.61
N THR A 72 17.65 16.61 -0.35
CA THR A 72 17.87 15.45 0.53
C THR A 72 16.57 14.99 1.20
N LYS A 73 15.74 15.93 1.67
CA LYS A 73 14.52 15.59 2.40
C LYS A 73 13.29 15.74 1.52
N PRO A 74 12.42 14.72 1.46
CA PRO A 74 11.15 14.85 0.78
C PRO A 74 10.22 15.84 1.51
N ARG A 75 9.53 16.68 0.75
CA ARG A 75 8.60 17.69 1.27
C ARG A 75 7.26 17.12 1.64
N LEU A 76 6.76 16.14 0.88
CA LEU A 76 5.47 15.51 1.11
C LEU A 76 5.52 14.57 2.34
N PRO A 77 4.59 14.68 3.30
CA PRO A 77 4.54 13.81 4.48
C PRO A 77 4.53 12.32 4.11
N GLU A 78 3.79 11.94 3.08
CA GLU A 78 3.65 10.57 2.59
C GLU A 78 5.00 10.01 2.14
N MET A 79 5.82 10.85 1.49
CA MET A 79 7.17 10.48 1.06
C MET A 79 8.16 10.40 2.23
N ARG A 80 7.97 11.17 3.31
CA ARG A 80 8.83 11.11 4.50
C ARG A 80 8.68 9.79 5.25
N ASN A 81 7.47 9.24 5.26
CA ASN A 81 7.17 7.98 5.92
C ASN A 81 7.78 6.76 5.20
N LEU A 82 8.20 6.91 3.94
CA LEU A 82 8.72 5.82 3.12
C LEU A 82 10.21 5.53 3.32
N GLY A 83 10.92 6.23 4.22
CA GLY A 83 12.30 5.97 4.68
C GLY A 83 13.41 6.03 3.60
N ASP A 84 13.30 5.16 2.61
CA ASP A 84 14.19 4.94 1.47
C ASP A 84 14.23 6.15 0.52
N VAL A 85 13.17 6.97 0.48
CA VAL A 85 13.06 8.15 -0.41
C VAL A 85 14.07 9.26 -0.06
N SER A 86 14.80 9.15 1.04
CA SER A 86 15.82 10.16 1.42
C SER A 86 17.19 9.92 0.79
N SER A 87 17.50 8.72 0.31
CA SER A 87 18.88 8.32 -0.03
C SER A 87 19.12 7.92 -1.50
N GLY A 88 18.07 7.67 -2.29
CA GLY A 88 18.23 7.19 -3.67
C GLY A 88 18.18 8.25 -4.77
N GLY A 89 18.42 7.86 -6.03
CA GLY A 89 18.26 8.73 -7.20
C GLY A 89 16.82 9.23 -7.44
N TYR A 90 16.71 10.34 -8.18
CA TYR A 90 15.45 10.92 -8.66
C TYR A 90 15.34 10.72 -10.17
N VAL A 91 14.28 10.04 -10.61
CA VAL A 91 13.96 9.82 -12.03
C VAL A 91 12.86 10.79 -12.45
N TYR A 92 13.12 11.55 -13.51
CA TYR A 92 12.13 12.42 -14.14
C TYR A 92 11.90 11.96 -15.57
N ILE A 93 10.68 11.50 -15.84
CA ILE A 93 10.26 11.14 -17.19
C ILE A 93 9.92 12.45 -17.88
N HIS A 94 10.87 12.98 -18.66
CA HIS A 94 10.70 14.25 -19.35
C HIS A 94 9.75 14.12 -20.55
N LYS A 95 9.82 12.99 -21.26
CA LYS A 95 8.97 12.73 -22.42
C LYS A 95 8.65 11.26 -22.53
N PHE A 96 7.39 10.91 -22.78
CA PHE A 96 6.97 9.56 -23.09
C PHE A 96 6.03 9.62 -24.28
N CYS A 97 6.34 8.92 -25.37
CA CYS A 97 5.53 8.95 -26.58
C CYS A 97 5.44 7.54 -27.18
N LEU A 98 4.21 7.09 -27.44
CA LEU A 98 3.93 5.87 -28.19
C LEU A 98 3.19 6.22 -29.48
N GLN A 99 3.51 5.50 -30.55
CA GLN A 99 2.77 5.62 -31.79
C GLN A 99 1.37 5.02 -31.63
N PRO A 100 0.33 5.63 -32.23
CA PRO A 100 -1.04 5.14 -32.13
C PRO A 100 -1.23 3.70 -32.64
N THR A 101 -0.31 3.21 -33.48
CA THR A 101 -0.34 1.86 -34.06
C THR A 101 -0.28 0.72 -33.04
N GLY A 102 -0.05 1.02 -31.76
CA GLY A 102 -0.10 0.06 -30.65
C GLY A 102 -1.25 0.25 -29.66
N LEU A 103 -2.18 1.18 -29.91
CA LEU A 103 -3.36 1.40 -29.09
C LEU A 103 -4.52 0.56 -29.64
N ASP A 104 -5.29 -0.09 -28.76
CA ASP A 104 -6.57 -0.69 -29.18
C ASP A 104 -7.59 0.39 -29.56
N GLU A 105 -8.73 0.00 -30.12
CA GLU A 105 -9.82 0.92 -30.52
C GLU A 105 -10.34 1.78 -29.35
N THR A 106 -10.06 1.39 -28.11
CA THR A 106 -10.45 2.13 -26.90
C THR A 106 -9.38 3.10 -26.41
N GLY A 107 -8.25 3.21 -27.13
CA GLY A 107 -7.10 4.01 -26.73
C GLY A 107 -6.34 3.43 -25.52
N ARG A 108 -6.63 2.17 -25.15
CA ARG A 108 -6.00 1.47 -24.05
C ARG A 108 -4.90 0.58 -24.63
N SER A 109 -3.77 0.54 -23.95
CA SER A 109 -2.72 -0.39 -24.35
C SER A 109 -1.92 -0.82 -23.15
N ASP A 110 -1.98 -2.12 -22.86
CA ASP A 110 -1.06 -2.77 -21.92
C ASP A 110 0.39 -2.61 -22.38
N LEU A 111 0.63 -2.30 -23.66
CA LEU A 111 1.95 -2.02 -24.20
C LEU A 111 2.62 -0.85 -23.48
N ALA A 112 1.87 0.22 -23.16
CA ALA A 112 2.43 1.39 -22.48
C ALA A 112 2.86 1.04 -21.05
N VAL A 113 2.04 0.28 -20.34
CA VAL A 113 2.34 -0.23 -18.99
C VAL A 113 3.55 -1.16 -19.02
N GLN A 114 3.60 -2.09 -19.97
CA GLN A 114 4.72 -3.01 -20.15
C GLN A 114 6.03 -2.27 -20.48
N ILE A 115 5.96 -1.27 -21.37
CA ILE A 115 7.12 -0.45 -21.74
C ILE A 115 7.61 0.35 -20.54
N LEU A 116 6.72 1.04 -19.81
CA LEU A 116 7.09 1.80 -18.62
C LEU A 116 7.67 0.90 -17.53
N SER A 117 7.05 -0.26 -17.28
CA SER A 117 7.54 -1.25 -16.32
C SER A 117 8.94 -1.72 -16.70
N ARG A 118 9.15 -2.15 -17.95
CA ARG A 118 10.49 -2.56 -18.44
C ARG A 118 11.49 -1.42 -18.43
N MET A 119 11.08 -0.20 -18.77
CA MET A 119 11.95 0.97 -18.76
C MET A 119 12.46 1.26 -17.34
N LEU A 120 11.60 1.15 -16.34
CA LEU A 120 11.94 1.45 -14.94
C LEU A 120 12.64 0.27 -14.23
N LEU A 121 12.30 -0.97 -14.58
CA LEU A 121 12.80 -2.19 -13.92
C LEU A 121 13.99 -2.83 -14.65
N ASP A 122 13.91 -2.97 -15.97
CA ASP A 122 14.76 -3.89 -16.74
C ASP A 122 15.80 -3.16 -17.62
N ALA A 123 15.48 -1.96 -18.10
CA ALA A 123 16.12 -1.46 -19.31
C ALA A 123 17.47 -0.75 -19.11
N SER A 124 17.91 -0.48 -17.88
CA SER A 124 19.24 0.13 -17.71
C SER A 124 19.92 -0.29 -16.41
N PRO A 125 21.11 -0.92 -16.49
CA PRO A 125 22.01 -1.06 -15.35
C PRO A 125 22.27 0.28 -14.66
N ASP A 126 22.21 1.41 -15.38
CA ASP A 126 22.39 2.73 -14.79
C ASP A 126 21.22 3.15 -13.89
N LEU A 127 19.98 2.79 -14.24
CA LEU A 127 18.84 2.99 -13.34
C LEU A 127 18.96 2.10 -12.11
N GLN A 128 19.28 0.82 -12.29
CA GLN A 128 19.47 -0.12 -11.19
C GLN A 128 20.63 0.32 -10.26
N ASN A 129 21.76 0.75 -10.83
CA ASN A 129 22.93 1.23 -10.10
C ASN A 129 22.69 2.57 -9.40
N SER A 130 21.86 3.44 -9.97
CA SER A 130 21.51 4.72 -9.35
C SER A 130 20.66 4.59 -8.09
N ALA A 131 20.19 3.37 -7.76
CA ALA A 131 19.32 3.08 -6.63
C ALA A 131 18.20 4.12 -6.53
N TRP A 132 17.50 4.37 -7.64
CA TRP A 132 16.46 5.38 -7.67
C TRP A 132 15.33 5.03 -6.69
N THR A 133 14.79 6.04 -6.04
CA THR A 133 13.76 5.88 -4.99
C THR A 133 12.51 6.69 -5.26
N PHE A 134 12.54 7.56 -6.26
CA PHE A 134 11.42 8.40 -6.62
C PHE A 134 11.39 8.64 -8.13
N VAL A 135 10.21 8.52 -8.72
CA VAL A 135 9.96 8.83 -10.12
C VAL A 135 8.83 9.85 -10.23
N SER A 136 9.00 10.85 -11.10
CA SER A 136 7.91 11.75 -11.46
C SER A 136 7.76 11.87 -12.97
N TYR A 137 6.52 12.15 -13.37
CA TYR A 137 6.15 12.43 -14.74
C TYR A 137 5.28 13.68 -14.77
N VAL A 138 5.64 14.62 -15.64
CA VAL A 138 4.83 15.78 -15.95
C VAL A 138 4.39 15.59 -17.39
N PRO A 139 3.08 15.38 -17.66
CA PRO A 139 2.58 15.31 -19.02
C PRO A 139 3.00 16.58 -19.74
N ASP A 140 3.57 16.40 -20.94
CA ASP A 140 3.98 17.52 -21.77
C ASP A 140 2.71 18.32 -22.08
N SER A 141 2.59 19.54 -21.56
CA SER A 141 1.47 20.44 -21.83
C SER A 141 1.56 21.05 -23.22
N ASP A 142 2.44 20.52 -24.08
CA ASP A 142 2.63 20.88 -25.46
C ASP A 142 1.86 19.92 -26.39
N PRO A 143 0.52 20.06 -26.52
CA PRO A 143 -0.31 19.26 -27.41
C PRO A 143 0.06 19.47 -28.90
N HIS A 144 0.92 20.46 -29.21
CA HIS A 144 1.40 20.72 -30.56
C HIS A 144 2.16 19.57 -31.21
N LEU A 145 2.68 18.63 -30.42
CA LEU A 145 3.37 17.45 -30.95
C LEU A 145 2.42 16.35 -31.45
N GLN A 146 1.10 16.51 -31.27
CA GLN A 146 0.09 15.62 -31.85
C GLN A 146 -1.01 16.36 -32.63
N LEU A 147 -1.27 17.64 -32.33
CA LEU A 147 -2.28 18.48 -32.98
C LEU A 147 -1.73 19.91 -33.13
N ASP A 148 -1.46 20.39 -34.35
CA ASP A 148 -0.86 21.71 -34.67
C ASP A 148 -1.68 22.95 -34.19
N ILE A 149 -1.97 23.13 -32.88
CA ILE A 149 -2.85 24.23 -32.39
C ILE A 149 -2.33 24.88 -31.08
N PRO A 150 -2.09 26.22 -31.05
CA PRO A 150 -1.65 26.99 -29.87
C PRO A 150 -2.57 26.96 -28.65
N VAL A 151 -2.08 26.44 -27.52
CA VAL A 151 -2.81 26.34 -26.23
C VAL A 151 -3.16 27.72 -25.65
N ASP A 152 -2.30 28.73 -25.85
CA ASP A 152 -2.58 30.12 -25.46
C ASP A 152 -3.76 30.74 -26.25
N ARG A 153 -4.35 29.98 -27.18
CA ARG A 153 -5.51 30.36 -27.99
C ARG A 153 -6.61 29.32 -28.02
N CYS A 154 -6.71 28.40 -27.05
CA CYS A 154 -7.89 27.52 -26.95
C CYS A 154 -9.14 28.35 -26.64
N ALA A 155 -9.77 28.85 -27.70
CA ALA A 155 -10.84 29.84 -27.66
C ALA A 155 -12.21 29.21 -27.38
N ASN A 156 -12.34 27.89 -27.52
CA ASN A 156 -13.58 27.17 -27.29
C ASN A 156 -13.41 26.03 -26.26
N GLU A 157 -14.52 25.70 -25.57
CA GLU A 157 -14.57 24.64 -24.56
C GLU A 157 -14.32 23.25 -25.16
N GLN A 158 -14.58 23.07 -26.46
CA GLN A 158 -14.40 21.82 -27.17
C GLN A 158 -12.93 21.43 -27.32
N GLU A 159 -12.05 22.38 -27.66
CA GLU A 159 -10.59 22.18 -27.71
C GLU A 159 -10.04 21.85 -26.33
N ARG A 160 -10.53 22.50 -25.28
CA ARG A 160 -10.15 22.16 -23.90
C ARG A 160 -10.58 20.75 -23.51
N ALA A 161 -11.78 20.32 -23.92
CA ALA A 161 -12.25 18.96 -23.68
C ALA A 161 -11.39 17.92 -24.42
N GLN A 162 -11.01 18.19 -25.67
CA GLN A 162 -10.12 17.32 -26.45
C GLN A 162 -8.73 17.21 -25.84
N ILE A 163 -8.15 18.32 -25.37
CA ILE A 163 -6.86 18.33 -24.67
C ILE A 163 -6.95 17.51 -23.37
N ASN A 164 -8.00 17.70 -22.58
CA ASN A 164 -8.19 16.94 -21.35
C ASN A 164 -8.37 15.44 -21.62
N GLU A 165 -9.12 15.06 -22.66
CA GLU A 165 -9.30 13.66 -23.06
C GLU A 165 -7.96 13.04 -23.51
N ALA A 166 -7.15 13.77 -24.27
CA ALA A 166 -5.83 13.31 -24.69
C ALA A 166 -4.87 13.13 -23.49
N LEU A 167 -4.86 14.08 -22.56
CA LEU A 167 -4.08 14.00 -21.32
C LEU A 167 -4.51 12.82 -20.45
N GLU A 168 -5.82 12.58 -20.31
CA GLU A 168 -6.34 11.45 -19.55
C GLU A 168 -5.88 10.12 -20.15
N LYS A 169 -5.90 9.98 -21.48
CA LYS A 169 -5.39 8.78 -22.17
C LYS A 169 -3.89 8.57 -21.95
N ASP A 170 -3.09 9.62 -21.97
CA ASP A 170 -1.63 9.55 -21.80
C ASP A 170 -1.21 9.19 -20.37
N ILE A 171 -2.04 9.53 -19.37
CA ILE A 171 -1.77 9.30 -17.94
C ILE A 171 -2.15 7.87 -17.50
N LEU A 172 -3.15 7.25 -18.13
CA LEU A 172 -3.66 5.92 -17.72
C LEU A 172 -2.57 4.86 -17.50
N PRO A 173 -1.52 4.75 -18.33
CA PRO A 173 -0.43 3.79 -18.12
C PRO A 173 0.33 4.03 -16.80
N PHE A 174 0.51 5.28 -16.40
CA PHE A 174 1.21 5.65 -15.16
C PHE A 174 0.35 5.33 -13.94
N LEU A 175 -0.94 5.66 -13.99
CA LEU A 175 -1.93 5.30 -12.97
C LEU A 175 -1.94 3.79 -12.71
N ARG A 176 -1.92 2.99 -13.78
CA ARG A 176 -1.89 1.52 -13.69
C ARG A 176 -0.58 0.96 -13.10
N LEU A 177 0.50 1.73 -13.11
CA LEU A 177 1.77 1.43 -12.44
C LEU A 177 1.85 1.98 -11.01
N GLY A 178 0.73 2.49 -10.46
CA GLY A 178 0.66 3.00 -9.10
C GLY A 178 1.19 4.43 -8.94
N PHE A 179 1.30 5.21 -10.03
CA PHE A 179 1.56 6.64 -9.89
C PHE A 179 0.34 7.33 -9.27
N VAL A 180 0.59 8.21 -8.30
CA VAL A 180 -0.45 8.98 -7.61
C VAL A 180 -0.46 10.40 -8.16
N GLN A 181 -1.67 10.95 -8.38
CA GLN A 181 -1.83 12.35 -8.75
C GLN A 181 -1.51 13.22 -7.55
N GLU A 182 -0.62 14.19 -7.69
CA GLU A 182 -0.50 15.24 -6.69
C GLU A 182 -1.52 16.34 -6.99
N GLU A 183 -2.59 16.40 -6.18
CA GLU A 183 -3.52 17.52 -6.16
C GLU A 183 -2.95 18.67 -5.33
N LYS A 184 -1.94 19.39 -5.83
CA LYS A 184 -1.71 20.74 -5.33
C LYS A 184 -2.59 21.71 -6.10
N SER A 185 -3.60 22.23 -5.41
CA SER A 185 -4.24 23.49 -5.75
C SER A 185 -3.15 24.55 -5.91
N CYS A 186 -2.92 25.05 -7.13
CA CYS A 186 -2.21 26.31 -7.30
C CYS A 186 -2.85 27.30 -6.33
N SER A 187 -2.06 27.90 -5.44
CA SER A 187 -2.54 28.98 -4.59
C SER A 187 -3.24 30.03 -5.45
N GLU A 188 -4.33 30.60 -4.94
CA GLU A 188 -5.34 31.44 -5.63
C GLU A 188 -4.83 32.73 -6.33
N GLY A 189 -3.53 32.87 -6.61
CA GLY A 189 -2.92 34.04 -7.23
C GLY A 189 -2.50 33.92 -8.70
N SER A 190 -2.44 32.73 -9.29
CA SER A 190 -1.97 32.57 -10.69
C SER A 190 -3.15 32.54 -11.67
N ARG A 191 -3.42 33.68 -12.32
CA ARG A 191 -4.53 33.83 -13.28
C ARG A 191 -4.31 33.22 -14.67
N THR A 192 -3.19 32.52 -14.92
CA THR A 192 -2.82 32.10 -16.29
C THR A 192 -2.28 30.68 -16.43
N SER A 193 -2.31 29.84 -15.39
CA SER A 193 -1.81 28.46 -15.51
C SER A 193 -2.97 27.46 -15.49
N LEU A 194 -3.18 26.74 -16.60
CA LEU A 194 -3.94 25.48 -16.61
C LEU A 194 -3.46 24.58 -15.45
N PRO A 195 -4.35 23.79 -14.83
CA PRO A 195 -3.97 22.90 -13.73
C PRO A 195 -2.91 21.91 -14.23
N HIS A 196 -1.65 22.13 -13.84
CA HIS A 196 -0.56 21.20 -14.14
C HIS A 196 -0.77 19.95 -13.29
N ARG A 197 -1.40 18.92 -13.87
CA ARG A 197 -1.55 17.60 -13.21
C ARG A 197 -0.17 16.94 -13.18
N ARG A 198 0.34 16.61 -11.98
CA ARG A 198 1.64 15.97 -11.79
C ARG A 198 1.45 14.61 -11.15
N TRP A 199 2.30 13.66 -11.55
CA TRP A 199 2.19 12.26 -11.15
C TRP A 199 3.51 11.77 -10.58
N CYS A 200 3.46 11.05 -9.44
CA CYS A 200 4.66 10.53 -8.78
C CYS A 200 4.51 9.08 -8.30
N GLY A 201 5.64 8.38 -8.20
CA GLY A 201 5.75 7.03 -7.65
C GLY A 201 7.04 6.85 -6.82
N SER A 202 7.03 5.92 -5.86
CA SER A 202 8.15 5.69 -4.93
C SER A 202 8.75 4.28 -5.05
N GLY A 203 10.00 4.21 -5.53
CA GLY A 203 10.89 3.04 -5.49
C GLY A 203 10.42 1.75 -6.18
N PRO A 204 11.28 0.73 -6.28
CA PRO A 204 10.95 -0.56 -6.89
C PRO A 204 9.92 -1.38 -6.10
N LYS A 205 9.55 -0.97 -4.87
CA LYS A 205 8.56 -1.64 -4.01
C LYS A 205 7.10 -1.52 -4.52
N LEU A 206 6.80 -0.58 -5.41
CA LEU A 206 5.46 -0.39 -5.99
C LEU A 206 5.24 -1.13 -7.33
N LEU A 207 6.30 -1.67 -7.94
CA LEU A 207 6.24 -2.30 -9.26
C LEU A 207 6.14 -3.83 -9.18
N CYS A 208 5.44 -4.35 -8.15
CA CYS A 208 4.84 -5.67 -8.29
C CYS A 208 3.74 -5.55 -9.35
N PRO A 209 3.73 -6.39 -10.41
CA PRO A 209 2.63 -6.40 -11.35
C PRO A 209 1.38 -6.88 -10.59
N CYS A 210 0.58 -5.95 -10.08
CA CYS A 210 -0.79 -6.24 -9.71
C CYS A 210 -1.42 -6.93 -10.92
N ARG A 211 -1.95 -8.14 -10.71
CA ARG A 211 -2.71 -8.91 -11.71
C ARG A 211 -3.58 -7.97 -12.55
N PRO A 212 -3.83 -8.27 -13.84
CA PRO A 212 -4.86 -7.55 -14.59
C PRO A 212 -6.16 -7.62 -13.79
N GLN A 213 -6.49 -6.53 -13.09
CA GLN A 213 -7.79 -6.40 -12.46
C GLN A 213 -8.79 -6.51 -13.61
N ARG A 214 -9.80 -7.39 -13.45
CA ARG A 214 -10.98 -7.39 -14.31
C ARG A 214 -11.40 -5.94 -14.55
N PRO A 215 -11.87 -5.57 -15.76
CA PRO A 215 -12.27 -4.20 -16.06
C PRO A 215 -13.15 -3.72 -14.92
N LEU A 216 -12.64 -2.74 -14.17
CA LEU A 216 -13.41 -2.05 -13.15
C LEU A 216 -14.67 -1.59 -13.86
N GLN A 217 -15.80 -2.23 -13.55
CA GLN A 217 -17.09 -1.63 -13.84
C GLN A 217 -17.00 -0.22 -13.29
N SER A 218 -17.36 0.76 -14.12
CA SER A 218 -17.23 2.19 -13.85
C SER A 218 -17.94 2.54 -12.54
N ASN A 219 -17.27 2.35 -11.42
CA ASN A 219 -17.67 2.88 -10.15
C ASN A 219 -17.30 4.36 -10.26
N VAL A 220 -18.33 5.18 -10.44
CA VAL A 220 -18.30 6.61 -10.18
C VAL A 220 -17.39 6.81 -8.97
N LEU A 221 -16.28 7.54 -9.15
CA LEU A 221 -15.38 7.88 -8.06
C LEU A 221 -16.18 8.73 -7.08
N CYS A 222 -16.83 8.08 -6.11
CA CYS A 222 -17.44 8.78 -5.00
C CYS A 222 -16.33 9.56 -4.31
N PRO A 223 -16.55 10.85 -3.97
CA PRO A 223 -15.58 11.61 -3.20
C PRO A 223 -15.22 10.80 -1.94
N PRO A 224 -13.95 10.83 -1.51
CA PRO A 224 -13.54 10.09 -0.33
C PRO A 224 -14.48 10.44 0.83
N PRO A 225 -14.97 9.44 1.57
CA PRO A 225 -15.90 9.64 2.66
C PRO A 225 -15.30 10.67 3.63
N SER A 226 -16.04 11.72 3.90
CA SER A 226 -15.62 12.74 4.86
C SER A 226 -15.28 12.07 6.19
N GLY A 227 -14.06 12.31 6.70
CA GLY A 227 -13.64 11.80 8.00
C GLY A 227 -14.51 12.31 9.14
N PRO A 228 -14.32 11.80 10.37
CA PRO A 228 -15.02 12.31 11.54
C PRO A 228 -14.87 13.82 11.68
N THR A 229 -15.94 14.52 12.06
CA THR A 229 -15.95 15.98 12.26
C THR A 229 -16.47 16.33 13.66
N GLY A 230 -16.29 17.58 14.10
CA GLY A 230 -16.79 18.05 15.39
C GLY A 230 -16.39 17.17 16.58
N LYS A 231 -17.37 16.75 17.38
CA LYS A 231 -17.18 15.91 18.57
C LYS A 231 -16.82 14.47 18.25
N ASP A 232 -17.22 13.97 17.09
CA ASP A 232 -16.83 12.64 16.61
C ASP A 232 -15.33 12.58 16.34
N LYS A 233 -14.76 13.66 15.77
CA LYS A 233 -13.32 13.81 15.58
C LYS A 233 -12.58 13.88 16.91
N GLU A 234 -13.15 14.56 17.90
CA GLU A 234 -12.56 14.65 19.24
C GLU A 234 -12.50 13.28 19.92
N LEU A 235 -13.59 12.50 19.85
CA LEU A 235 -13.64 11.12 20.33
C LEU A 235 -12.63 10.23 19.62
N TYR A 236 -12.60 10.28 18.28
CA TYR A 236 -11.63 9.52 17.47
C TYR A 236 -10.18 9.85 17.89
N ASN A 237 -9.83 11.14 17.93
CA ASN A 237 -8.49 11.58 18.27
C ASN A 237 -8.11 11.21 19.71
N PHE A 238 -9.06 11.30 20.66
CA PHE A 238 -8.81 10.91 22.04
C PHE A 238 -8.45 9.43 22.13
N ILE A 239 -9.30 8.54 21.60
CA ILE A 239 -9.03 7.08 21.58
C ILE A 239 -7.72 6.78 20.84
N TYR A 240 -7.49 7.42 19.69
CA TYR A 240 -6.27 7.26 18.90
C TYR A 240 -5.04 7.62 19.74
N SER A 241 -5.09 8.75 20.45
CA SER A 241 -4.00 9.19 21.32
C SER A 241 -3.74 8.21 22.45
N GLN A 242 -4.79 7.63 23.07
CA GLN A 242 -4.60 6.66 24.14
C GLN A 242 -3.95 5.38 23.64
N ILE A 243 -4.38 4.89 22.48
CA ILE A 243 -3.83 3.68 21.85
C ILE A 243 -2.35 3.87 21.47
N HIS A 244 -1.98 5.04 20.92
CA HIS A 244 -0.63 5.29 20.41
C HIS A 244 0.36 5.84 21.45
N SER A 245 -0.13 6.50 22.52
CA SER A 245 0.74 7.00 23.58
C SER A 245 1.12 5.93 24.59
N ALA A 246 0.41 4.80 24.58
CA ALA A 246 0.65 3.63 25.40
C ALA A 246 1.99 2.96 25.05
N ARG A 247 3.09 3.35 25.72
CA ARG A 247 4.35 2.56 25.69
C ARG A 247 4.22 1.22 26.43
N GLU A 248 3.23 1.13 27.31
CA GLU A 248 2.81 -0.06 28.05
C GLU A 248 1.29 -0.21 27.87
N PRO A 249 0.71 -1.42 28.00
CA PRO A 249 -0.73 -1.61 27.89
C PRO A 249 -1.46 -0.72 28.90
N VAL A 250 -1.97 0.41 28.41
CA VAL A 250 -2.74 1.36 29.21
C VAL A 250 -4.00 0.61 29.64
N ALA A 251 -4.08 0.29 30.93
CA ALA A 251 -5.34 -0.12 31.52
C ALA A 251 -6.38 0.96 31.20
N LEU A 252 -7.62 0.55 30.89
CA LEU A 252 -8.73 1.47 30.74
C LEU A 252 -8.99 2.16 32.09
N THR A 253 -8.22 3.20 32.39
CA THR A 253 -8.31 3.92 33.66
C THR A 253 -9.66 4.60 33.76
N ASP A 254 -10.11 4.85 34.99
CA ASP A 254 -11.34 5.60 35.23
C ASP A 254 -11.33 6.95 34.53
N TYR A 255 -10.18 7.61 34.43
CA TYR A 255 -10.04 8.85 33.68
C TYR A 255 -10.38 8.67 32.19
N VAL A 256 -9.79 7.68 31.54
CA VAL A 256 -10.01 7.41 30.12
C VAL A 256 -11.45 7.00 29.85
N ALA A 257 -12.00 6.10 30.67
CA ALA A 257 -13.40 5.66 30.58
C ALA A 257 -14.39 6.83 30.78
N ASN A 258 -14.14 7.68 31.79
CA ASN A 258 -14.97 8.85 32.07
C ASN A 258 -14.91 9.87 30.93
N ARG A 259 -13.74 10.11 30.34
CA ARG A 259 -13.62 11.06 29.21
C ARG A 259 -14.35 10.55 27.97
N ILE A 260 -14.23 9.26 27.64
CA ILE A 260 -14.99 8.64 26.52
C ILE A 260 -16.49 8.75 26.80
N THR A 261 -16.93 8.43 28.01
CA THR A 261 -18.34 8.50 28.42
C THR A 261 -18.89 9.92 28.32
N GLN A 262 -18.13 10.93 28.79
CA GLN A 262 -18.49 12.34 28.71
C GLN A 262 -18.64 12.80 27.26
N LEU A 263 -17.67 12.46 26.40
CA LEU A 263 -17.71 12.81 24.97
C LEU A 263 -18.96 12.25 24.29
N VAL A 264 -19.30 10.99 24.59
CA VAL A 264 -20.48 10.35 23.99
C VAL A 264 -21.78 10.89 24.61
N ARG A 265 -21.97 10.77 25.92
CA ARG A 265 -23.26 11.07 26.58
C ARG A 265 -23.55 12.56 26.69
N ASP A 266 -22.56 13.36 27.08
CA ASP A 266 -22.79 14.77 27.43
C ASP A 266 -22.51 15.70 26.25
N GLU A 267 -21.46 15.41 25.48
CA GLU A 267 -21.02 16.26 24.36
C GLU A 267 -21.57 15.83 23.00
N GLY A 268 -22.31 14.72 22.95
CA GLY A 268 -23.04 14.32 21.76
C GLY A 268 -22.24 13.55 20.70
N ALA A 269 -21.00 13.14 20.96
CA ALA A 269 -20.20 12.35 20.01
C ALA A 269 -20.88 11.00 19.67
N SER A 270 -20.89 10.61 18.41
CA SER A 270 -21.40 9.33 17.92
C SER A 270 -20.27 8.30 17.87
N VAL A 271 -20.50 7.11 18.43
CA VAL A 271 -19.53 6.00 18.39
C VAL A 271 -19.34 5.54 16.94
N THR A 272 -20.43 5.49 16.17
CA THR A 272 -20.46 5.10 14.77
C THR A 272 -19.76 6.13 13.87
N HIS A 273 -20.15 7.41 13.92
CA HIS A 273 -19.55 8.42 13.05
C HIS A 273 -18.09 8.75 13.42
N ALA A 274 -17.73 8.60 14.69
CA ALA A 274 -16.33 8.69 15.11
C ALA A 274 -15.48 7.53 14.61
N ARG A 275 -16.08 6.42 14.14
CA ARG A 275 -15.37 5.16 13.80
C ARG A 275 -14.56 4.61 14.99
N ALA A 276 -15.07 4.82 16.20
CA ALA A 276 -14.35 4.49 17.42
C ALA A 276 -14.13 2.96 17.56
N ILE A 277 -15.11 2.15 17.15
CA ILE A 277 -15.02 0.68 17.19
C ILE A 277 -14.05 0.16 16.13
N HIS A 278 -14.03 0.73 14.91
CA HIS A 278 -13.03 0.38 13.89
C HIS A 278 -11.61 0.66 14.38
N LEU A 279 -11.40 1.84 14.97
CA LEU A 279 -10.10 2.23 15.50
C LEU A 279 -9.64 1.31 16.65
N ALA A 280 -10.56 0.93 17.55
CA ALA A 280 -10.27 -0.03 18.60
C ALA A 280 -9.94 -1.43 18.01
N SER A 281 -10.63 -1.82 16.95
CA SER A 281 -10.45 -3.14 16.31
C SER A 281 -9.09 -3.26 15.59
N SER A 282 -8.58 -2.17 15.00
CA SER A 282 -7.29 -2.13 14.28
C SER A 282 -6.05 -2.17 15.20
N HIS A 283 -6.22 -2.10 16.52
CA HIS A 283 -5.09 -1.98 17.46
C HIS A 283 -5.03 -3.11 18.50
N GLY A 284 -5.58 -4.28 18.16
CA GLY A 284 -5.36 -5.53 18.89
C GLY A 284 -5.61 -5.40 20.40
N GLY A 285 -4.64 -5.80 21.21
CA GLY A 285 -4.76 -5.92 22.67
C GLY A 285 -5.17 -4.63 23.39
N VAL A 286 -4.53 -3.50 23.07
CA VAL A 286 -4.86 -2.20 23.70
C VAL A 286 -6.23 -1.72 23.24
N GLY A 287 -6.51 -1.83 21.95
CA GLY A 287 -7.81 -1.47 21.38
C GLY A 287 -8.98 -2.29 21.94
N ARG A 288 -8.76 -3.59 22.21
CA ARG A 288 -9.77 -4.49 22.77
C ARG A 288 -10.36 -3.98 24.09
N LEU A 289 -9.55 -3.32 24.92
CA LEU A 289 -9.99 -2.78 26.22
C LEU A 289 -11.11 -1.75 26.08
N PHE A 290 -11.20 -1.07 24.93
CA PHE A 290 -12.24 -0.07 24.68
C PHE A 290 -13.54 -0.66 24.13
N LEU A 291 -13.53 -1.88 23.58
CA LEU A 291 -14.66 -2.42 22.83
C LEU A 291 -15.93 -2.57 23.66
N ASP A 292 -15.82 -3.13 24.88
CA ASP A 292 -16.98 -3.29 25.77
C ASP A 292 -17.62 -1.93 26.12
N LEU A 293 -16.80 -0.96 26.52
CA LEU A 293 -17.29 0.38 26.85
C LEU A 293 -17.96 1.05 25.64
N LEU A 294 -17.31 1.02 24.48
CA LEU A 294 -17.85 1.63 23.26
C LEU A 294 -19.15 0.98 22.80
N CYS A 295 -19.27 -0.35 22.90
CA CYS A 295 -20.50 -1.07 22.56
C CYS A 295 -21.64 -0.71 23.52
N ARG A 296 -21.38 -0.66 24.83
CA ARG A 296 -22.38 -0.22 25.83
C ARG A 296 -22.86 1.20 25.55
N LEU A 297 -21.93 2.12 25.28
CA LEU A 297 -22.27 3.52 24.97
C LEU A 297 -23.04 3.66 23.65
N ALA A 298 -22.73 2.85 22.64
CA ALA A 298 -23.48 2.81 21.38
C ALA A 298 -24.92 2.33 21.60
N MET A 299 -25.12 1.29 22.42
CA MET A 299 -26.45 0.80 22.78
C MET A 299 -27.26 1.86 23.54
N ASP A 300 -26.65 2.54 24.51
CA ASP A 300 -27.30 3.63 25.26
C ASP A 300 -27.76 4.78 24.35
N LYS A 301 -27.01 5.04 23.27
CA LYS A 301 -27.34 6.03 22.24
C LYS A 301 -28.29 5.56 21.15
N GLN A 302 -28.83 4.35 21.27
CA GLN A 302 -29.66 3.74 20.22
C GLN A 302 -28.93 3.67 18.87
N GLU A 303 -27.63 3.37 18.88
CA GLU A 303 -26.82 2.99 17.72
C GLU A 303 -26.58 1.46 17.72
N PRO A 304 -27.62 0.61 17.66
CA PRO A 304 -27.47 -0.84 17.85
C PRO A 304 -26.64 -1.51 16.75
N ASP A 305 -26.56 -0.89 15.57
CA ASP A 305 -25.78 -1.39 14.44
C ASP A 305 -24.34 -0.83 14.41
N ALA A 306 -23.89 -0.07 15.41
CA ALA A 306 -22.54 0.50 15.45
C ALA A 306 -21.43 -0.55 15.26
N LEU A 307 -21.62 -1.75 15.84
CA LEU A 307 -20.68 -2.87 15.75
C LEU A 307 -20.60 -3.48 14.33
N ASN A 308 -21.62 -3.27 13.50
CA ASN A 308 -21.73 -3.78 12.14
C ASN A 308 -21.70 -2.67 11.08
N ALA A 309 -21.57 -1.41 11.52
CA ALA A 309 -21.53 -0.26 10.63
C ALA A 309 -20.26 -0.31 9.77
N ALA A 310 -20.44 -0.13 8.47
CA ALA A 310 -19.33 0.03 7.55
C ALA A 310 -18.67 1.40 7.76
N ASP A 311 -17.34 1.45 7.72
CA ASP A 311 -16.63 2.71 7.62
C ASP A 311 -16.77 3.30 6.22
N GLY A 312 -16.06 4.40 5.97
CA GLY A 312 -16.08 5.04 4.66
C GLY A 312 -15.53 4.16 3.52
N GLY A 313 -14.71 3.15 3.84
CA GLY A 313 -14.22 2.17 2.88
C GLY A 313 -15.16 0.99 2.66
N GLY A 314 -16.27 0.91 3.40
CA GLY A 314 -17.19 -0.24 3.36
C GLY A 314 -16.85 -1.35 4.37
N PHE A 315 -15.85 -1.16 5.23
CA PHE A 315 -15.36 -2.20 6.13
C PHE A 315 -16.10 -2.16 7.46
N THR A 316 -16.58 -3.31 7.94
CA THR A 316 -17.03 -3.43 9.33
C THR A 316 -15.83 -3.53 10.27
N PRO A 317 -16.00 -3.27 11.59
CA PRO A 317 -14.93 -3.47 12.56
C PRO A 317 -14.34 -4.89 12.53
N LEU A 318 -15.19 -5.91 12.33
CA LEU A 318 -14.77 -7.31 12.19
C LEU A 318 -13.91 -7.54 10.93
N MET A 319 -14.24 -6.91 9.81
CA MET A 319 -13.42 -6.96 8.59
C MET A 319 -12.07 -6.28 8.76
N VAL A 320 -12.01 -5.16 9.48
CA VAL A 320 -10.77 -4.43 9.76
C VAL A 320 -9.78 -5.33 10.51
N VAL A 321 -10.20 -5.91 11.64
CA VAL A 321 -9.31 -6.79 12.42
C VAL A 321 -8.95 -8.08 11.66
N ALA A 322 -9.88 -8.65 10.88
CA ALA A 322 -9.62 -9.84 10.08
C ALA A 322 -8.58 -9.59 8.98
N SER A 323 -8.65 -8.43 8.31
CA SER A 323 -7.66 -8.03 7.31
C SER A 323 -6.28 -7.87 7.92
N GLU A 324 -6.16 -7.18 9.06
CA GLU A 324 -4.87 -6.98 9.72
C GLU A 324 -4.26 -8.27 10.29
N LEU A 325 -5.10 -9.19 10.78
CA LEU A 325 -4.63 -10.46 11.31
C LEU A 325 -3.86 -11.27 10.25
N GLY A 326 -4.24 -11.14 8.97
CA GLY A 326 -3.50 -11.73 7.86
C GLY A 326 -2.06 -11.21 7.73
N MET A 327 -1.77 -10.03 8.29
CA MET A 327 -0.43 -9.42 8.25
C MET A 327 0.42 -9.71 9.49
N LYS A 328 -0.20 -10.11 10.61
CA LYS A 328 0.45 -10.25 11.92
C LYS A 328 1.01 -11.66 12.13
N ALA A 329 1.91 -11.81 13.11
CA ALA A 329 2.49 -13.09 13.51
C ALA A 329 2.73 -13.14 15.03
N GLY A 330 2.89 -14.34 15.59
CA GLY A 330 3.20 -14.52 17.01
C GLY A 330 2.16 -13.90 17.95
N ALA A 331 2.63 -13.16 18.95
CA ALA A 331 1.79 -12.55 19.98
C ALA A 331 0.74 -11.57 19.42
N GLU A 332 1.09 -10.82 18.36
CA GLU A 332 0.15 -9.88 17.73
C GLU A 332 -1.01 -10.60 17.04
N ALA A 333 -0.75 -11.76 16.44
CA ALA A 333 -1.78 -12.58 15.84
C ALA A 333 -2.75 -13.13 16.90
N LEU A 334 -2.22 -13.58 18.04
CA LEU A 334 -3.03 -14.03 19.17
C LEU A 334 -3.92 -12.91 19.72
N GLU A 335 -3.39 -11.68 19.84
CA GLU A 335 -4.20 -10.53 20.27
C GLU A 335 -5.28 -10.17 19.24
N GLY A 336 -4.97 -10.25 17.95
CA GLY A 336 -5.97 -10.09 16.88
C GLY A 336 -7.09 -11.13 16.96
N MET A 337 -6.75 -12.40 17.21
CA MET A 337 -7.75 -13.46 17.42
C MET A 337 -8.68 -13.17 18.60
N ARG A 338 -8.11 -12.80 19.76
CA ARG A 338 -8.90 -12.43 20.94
C ARG A 338 -9.80 -11.23 20.67
N THR A 339 -9.35 -10.27 19.87
CA THR A 339 -10.18 -9.13 19.43
C THR A 339 -11.34 -9.59 18.54
N ILE A 340 -11.12 -10.52 17.60
CA ILE A 340 -12.20 -11.13 16.80
C ILE A 340 -13.21 -11.85 17.69
N GLU A 341 -12.76 -12.67 18.64
CA GLU A 341 -13.63 -13.37 19.60
C GLU A 341 -14.49 -12.38 20.38
N THR A 342 -13.87 -11.28 20.83
CA THR A 342 -14.56 -10.22 21.58
C THR A 342 -15.61 -9.51 20.73
N LEU A 343 -15.30 -9.17 19.47
CA LEU A 343 -16.30 -8.56 18.58
C LEU A 343 -17.48 -9.51 18.33
N ILE A 344 -17.21 -10.80 18.11
CA ILE A 344 -18.25 -11.80 17.88
C ILE A 344 -19.10 -11.99 19.15
N SER A 345 -18.49 -12.04 20.34
CA SER A 345 -19.23 -12.17 21.61
C SER A 345 -20.09 -10.95 21.92
N LEU A 346 -19.68 -9.76 21.45
CA LEU A 346 -20.45 -8.53 21.50
C LEU A 346 -21.54 -8.43 20.41
N GLY A 347 -21.63 -9.40 19.50
CA GLY A 347 -22.70 -9.49 18.49
C GLY A 347 -22.31 -9.01 17.08
N ALA A 348 -21.01 -8.95 16.76
CA ALA A 348 -20.56 -8.66 15.39
C ALA A 348 -21.00 -9.77 14.43
N ARG A 349 -21.63 -9.37 13.32
CA ARG A 349 -22.17 -10.27 12.29
C ARG A 349 -21.08 -10.69 11.32
N LYS A 350 -20.93 -12.01 11.13
CA LYS A 350 -19.91 -12.62 10.26
C LYS A 350 -20.32 -12.59 8.79
N GLU A 351 -21.62 -12.49 8.55
CA GLU A 351 -22.29 -12.55 7.26
C GLU A 351 -22.34 -11.20 6.52
N VAL A 352 -21.93 -10.10 7.16
CA VAL A 352 -21.87 -8.78 6.49
C VAL A 352 -20.88 -8.86 5.34
N ARG A 353 -21.28 -8.31 4.19
CA ARG A 353 -20.48 -8.32 2.96
C ARG A 353 -20.01 -6.91 2.63
N HIS A 354 -18.75 -6.82 2.25
CA HIS A 354 -18.15 -5.65 1.64
C HIS A 354 -18.65 -5.50 0.19
N ALA A 355 -18.39 -4.36 -0.45
CA ALA A 355 -18.85 -4.05 -1.81
C ALA A 355 -18.35 -5.03 -2.88
N ASP A 356 -17.22 -5.70 -2.64
CA ASP A 356 -16.66 -6.75 -3.50
C ASP A 356 -17.27 -8.15 -3.21
N GLY A 357 -18.27 -8.22 -2.34
CA GLY A 357 -18.96 -9.44 -1.95
C GLY A 357 -18.28 -10.23 -0.84
N ARG A 358 -17.09 -9.82 -0.37
CA ARG A 358 -16.33 -10.56 0.66
C ARG A 358 -16.87 -10.31 2.06
N THR A 359 -16.83 -11.34 2.89
CA THR A 359 -17.07 -11.25 4.34
C THR A 359 -15.76 -11.01 5.09
N ALA A 360 -15.79 -10.89 6.41
CA ALA A 360 -14.58 -10.82 7.23
C ALA A 360 -13.62 -12.01 6.97
N LEU A 361 -14.14 -13.21 6.71
CA LEU A 361 -13.34 -14.37 6.31
C LEU A 361 -12.61 -14.15 4.98
N GLY A 362 -13.30 -13.60 3.98
CA GLY A 362 -12.70 -13.27 2.69
C GLY A 362 -11.62 -12.19 2.79
N MET A 363 -11.80 -11.21 3.68
CA MET A 363 -10.77 -10.19 3.93
C MET A 363 -9.50 -10.81 4.52
N TYR A 364 -9.65 -11.69 5.51
CA TYR A 364 -8.51 -12.44 6.08
C TYR A 364 -7.77 -13.27 5.03
N ARG A 365 -8.50 -14.11 4.27
CA ARG A 365 -7.95 -14.94 3.19
C ARG A 365 -7.26 -14.10 2.11
N GLY A 366 -7.91 -13.02 1.68
CA GLY A 366 -7.39 -12.13 0.64
C GLY A 366 -6.09 -11.44 1.05
N THR A 367 -5.98 -11.01 2.31
CA THR A 367 -4.74 -10.41 2.82
C THR A 367 -3.60 -11.44 2.91
N LEU A 368 -3.87 -12.66 3.39
CA LEU A 368 -2.88 -13.75 3.38
C LEU A 368 -2.38 -14.05 1.96
N GLN A 369 -3.29 -14.17 1.00
CA GLN A 369 -2.92 -14.43 -0.40
C GLN A 369 -2.08 -13.27 -0.97
N SER A 370 -2.43 -12.02 -0.65
CA SER A 370 -1.67 -10.85 -1.11
C SER A 370 -0.24 -10.85 -0.56
N GLN A 371 -0.02 -11.32 0.67
CA GLN A 371 1.32 -11.49 1.22
C GLN A 371 2.11 -12.60 0.52
N VAL A 372 1.47 -13.74 0.25
CA VAL A 372 2.11 -14.85 -0.48
C VAL A 372 2.51 -14.37 -1.89
N ASP A 373 1.61 -13.69 -2.59
CA ASP A 373 1.87 -13.15 -3.93
C ASP A 373 3.04 -12.15 -3.90
N LEU A 374 3.09 -11.26 -2.89
CA LEU A 374 4.20 -10.32 -2.70
C LEU A 374 5.52 -11.04 -2.40
N GLN A 375 5.50 -12.06 -1.55
CA GLN A 375 6.69 -12.83 -1.21
C GLN A 375 7.25 -13.58 -2.42
N VAL A 376 6.38 -14.21 -3.21
CA VAL A 376 6.75 -14.87 -4.47
C VAL A 376 7.34 -13.87 -5.46
N ALA A 377 6.75 -12.68 -5.57
CA ALA A 377 7.24 -11.64 -6.47
C ALA A 377 8.60 -11.07 -6.05
N LEU A 378 8.87 -10.93 -4.74
CA LEU A 378 10.12 -10.35 -4.23
C LEU A 378 11.26 -11.36 -4.09
N LEU A 379 10.97 -12.59 -3.66
CA LEU A 379 11.97 -13.59 -3.28
C LEU A 379 12.05 -14.77 -4.26
N GLY A 380 11.20 -14.79 -5.28
CA GLY A 380 11.06 -15.92 -6.20
C GLY A 380 10.33 -17.11 -5.55
N SER A 381 9.95 -18.08 -6.37
CA SER A 381 9.17 -19.25 -5.95
C SER A 381 9.95 -20.27 -5.10
N THR A 382 11.21 -20.02 -4.75
CA THR A 382 12.09 -21.00 -4.10
C THR A 382 11.92 -21.10 -2.59
N LEU A 383 11.27 -20.13 -1.96
CA LEU A 383 10.91 -20.21 -0.54
C LEU A 383 9.50 -20.79 -0.44
N GLY A 384 9.40 -22.11 -0.22
CA GLY A 384 8.17 -22.89 -0.13
C GLY A 384 7.23 -22.54 1.04
N SER A 385 7.16 -21.27 1.45
CA SER A 385 6.24 -20.80 2.47
C SER A 385 4.83 -20.65 1.89
N SER A 386 4.14 -21.79 1.73
CA SER A 386 2.68 -21.80 1.64
C SER A 386 2.14 -21.41 3.00
N ARG A 387 1.86 -20.11 3.18
CA ARG A 387 1.21 -19.61 4.40
C ARG A 387 -0.25 -19.99 4.34
N ARG A 388 -0.60 -21.18 4.84
CA ARG A 388 -2.00 -21.63 4.91
C ARG A 388 -2.78 -20.75 5.90
N PRO A 389 -4.09 -20.52 5.66
CA PRO A 389 -4.95 -19.85 6.63
C PRO A 389 -4.98 -20.66 7.92
N ASP A 390 -4.95 -19.98 9.05
CA ASP A 390 -5.08 -20.62 10.34
C ASP A 390 -6.51 -21.15 10.50
N GLU A 391 -6.66 -22.45 10.73
CA GLU A 391 -7.96 -23.12 10.85
C GLU A 391 -8.81 -22.57 12.01
N ALA A 392 -8.18 -22.13 13.09
CA ALA A 392 -8.88 -21.55 14.23
C ALA A 392 -9.50 -20.19 13.84
N VAL A 393 -8.73 -19.35 13.12
CA VAL A 393 -9.21 -18.07 12.61
C VAL A 393 -10.32 -18.28 11.59
N GLU A 394 -10.16 -19.25 10.68
CA GLU A 394 -11.19 -19.59 9.71
C GLU A 394 -12.49 -20.01 10.38
N ARG A 395 -12.43 -20.91 11.36
CA ARG A 395 -13.60 -21.41 12.09
C ARG A 395 -14.33 -20.26 12.80
N LEU A 396 -13.57 -19.34 13.38
CA LEU A 396 -14.11 -18.19 14.09
C LEU A 396 -14.85 -17.24 13.14
N LEU A 397 -14.23 -16.89 12.01
CA LEU A 397 -14.77 -15.95 11.02
C LEU A 397 -15.81 -16.54 10.07
N ARG A 398 -15.92 -17.87 9.97
CA ARG A 398 -16.85 -18.53 9.04
C ARG A 398 -18.31 -18.13 9.32
N PRO A 399 -19.03 -17.54 8.34
CA PRO A 399 -20.45 -17.27 8.47
C PRO A 399 -21.25 -18.57 8.67
N ALA A 400 -22.44 -18.49 9.29
CA ALA A 400 -23.27 -19.67 9.54
C ALA A 400 -23.69 -20.40 8.24
N GLY A 401 -23.89 -19.66 7.15
CA GLY A 401 -24.17 -20.20 5.82
C GLY A 401 -22.93 -20.69 5.04
N GLY A 402 -21.76 -20.72 5.67
CA GLY A 402 -20.48 -21.01 5.02
C GLY A 402 -19.83 -19.77 4.38
N PRO A 403 -18.62 -19.94 3.81
CA PRO A 403 -17.95 -18.88 3.05
C PRO A 403 -18.79 -18.42 1.86
N SER A 404 -18.73 -17.13 1.53
CA SER A 404 -19.30 -16.64 0.27
C SER A 404 -18.44 -17.05 -0.93
N GLU A 405 -19.00 -17.02 -2.14
CA GLU A 405 -18.24 -17.27 -3.39
C GLU A 405 -17.03 -16.33 -3.53
N ALA A 406 -17.14 -15.08 -3.06
CA ALA A 406 -16.05 -14.12 -3.06
C ALA A 406 -14.94 -14.47 -2.05
N ASP A 407 -15.30 -15.09 -0.91
CA ASP A 407 -14.34 -15.55 0.10
C ASP A 407 -13.57 -16.78 -0.40
N GLU A 408 -14.24 -17.68 -1.12
CA GLU A 408 -13.60 -18.83 -1.79
C GLU A 408 -12.65 -18.36 -2.89
N SER A 409 -13.10 -17.43 -3.73
CA SER A 409 -12.29 -16.86 -4.81
C SER A 409 -11.08 -16.08 -4.30
N ALA A 410 -11.13 -15.52 -3.09
CA ALA A 410 -10.01 -14.80 -2.49
C ALA A 410 -8.81 -15.71 -2.18
N TRP A 411 -9.05 -17.01 -1.95
CA TRP A 411 -8.01 -17.98 -1.61
C TRP A 411 -7.59 -18.88 -2.78
N GLN A 412 -8.51 -19.18 -3.71
CA GLN A 412 -8.26 -20.08 -4.85
C GLN A 412 -7.35 -19.50 -5.95
N GLY A 413 -6.37 -18.64 -5.59
CA GLY A 413 -5.36 -18.16 -6.52
C GLY A 413 -4.70 -19.32 -7.27
N GLU A 414 -4.56 -19.17 -8.60
CA GLU A 414 -4.24 -20.23 -9.57
C GLU A 414 -2.95 -21.04 -9.29
N GLY A 415 -2.13 -20.66 -8.30
CA GLY A 415 -0.99 -21.45 -7.82
C GLY A 415 -1.39 -22.80 -7.18
N GLY A 416 -2.64 -22.98 -6.76
CA GLY A 416 -3.15 -24.27 -6.28
C GLY A 416 -3.41 -25.30 -7.39
N ARG A 417 -3.44 -24.90 -8.67
CA ARG A 417 -3.67 -25.83 -9.79
C ARG A 417 -2.42 -26.62 -10.20
N GLY A 418 -1.26 -26.34 -9.59
CA GLY A 418 0.00 -27.05 -9.87
C GLY A 418 0.24 -28.32 -9.04
N ALA A 419 -0.53 -28.56 -7.97
CA ALA A 419 -0.33 -29.72 -7.08
C ALA A 419 -1.34 -30.86 -7.29
N GLY A 420 -2.29 -30.71 -8.24
CA GLY A 420 -3.35 -31.69 -8.52
C GLY A 420 -3.02 -32.67 -9.65
N MET A 421 -1.73 -32.91 -9.93
CA MET A 421 -1.30 -33.92 -10.88
C MET A 421 -0.09 -34.68 -10.33
N VAL A 422 -0.18 -35.10 -9.06
CA VAL A 422 0.52 -36.32 -8.66
C VAL A 422 -0.34 -37.45 -9.19
N SER A 423 0.11 -37.96 -10.34
CA SER A 423 -0.31 -39.23 -10.90
C SER A 423 -0.60 -40.22 -9.79
N ASP A 424 -1.75 -40.89 -9.86
CA ASP A 424 -1.91 -42.26 -9.37
C ASP A 424 -0.79 -43.08 -10.05
N SER A 425 0.42 -43.04 -9.49
CA SER A 425 1.40 -44.09 -9.69
C SER A 425 1.00 -45.14 -8.68
N GLU A 426 0.19 -46.08 -9.16
CA GLU A 426 -0.01 -47.39 -8.54
C GLU A 426 1.37 -47.88 -8.08
N SER A 427 1.62 -47.77 -6.78
CA SER A 427 2.84 -48.23 -6.15
C SER A 427 2.78 -49.75 -6.14
N GLU A 428 3.51 -50.36 -7.06
CA GLU A 428 3.88 -51.76 -6.96
C GLU A 428 4.55 -52.00 -5.59
N GLU A 429 4.03 -53.01 -4.92
CA GLU A 429 4.41 -53.51 -3.61
C GLU A 429 5.86 -54.02 -3.67
N ASP A 430 6.83 -53.22 -3.22
CA ASP A 430 8.16 -53.73 -2.90
C ASP A 430 8.32 -53.79 -1.37
N ASP A 431 8.07 -54.99 -0.86
CA ASP A 431 8.52 -55.50 0.43
C ASP A 431 10.02 -55.24 0.63
N TYR A 432 10.35 -54.30 1.51
CA TYR A 432 11.66 -54.25 2.14
C TYR A 432 11.48 -54.54 3.63
N GLU A 433 11.55 -55.82 3.96
CA GLU A 433 11.86 -56.25 5.31
C GLU A 433 13.25 -55.76 5.73
N SER A 434 13.38 -55.51 7.04
CA SER A 434 14.60 -55.71 7.81
C SER A 434 15.69 -54.64 7.69
N ASP A 435 15.82 -53.80 8.71
CA ASP A 435 16.90 -54.02 9.69
C ASP A 435 16.60 -53.25 10.99
N GLU A 436 16.54 -53.98 12.09
CA GLU A 436 16.42 -53.44 13.43
C GLU A 436 17.82 -53.04 13.90
N SER A 437 18.10 -51.74 13.98
CA SER A 437 19.26 -51.25 14.71
C SER A 437 18.80 -50.52 15.96
N ASP A 438 18.90 -51.24 17.07
CA ASP A 438 19.00 -50.73 18.44
C ASP A 438 19.83 -49.43 18.46
N PHE A 439 19.20 -48.31 18.81
CA PHE A 439 19.91 -47.09 19.16
C PHE A 439 19.75 -46.86 20.64
N ASP A 440 20.79 -47.28 21.36
CA ASP A 440 20.94 -47.17 22.80
C ASP A 440 20.75 -45.72 23.26
N ALA A 441 19.88 -45.59 24.26
CA ALA A 441 19.73 -44.40 25.06
C ALA A 441 20.97 -44.26 25.94
N GLU A 442 21.79 -43.24 25.68
CA GLU A 442 22.74 -42.75 26.66
C GLU A 442 22.31 -41.39 27.19
N ASP A 443 22.10 -41.42 28.50
CA ASP A 443 21.99 -40.36 29.47
C ASP A 443 22.98 -39.21 29.22
N GLU A 444 22.49 -37.98 29.21
CA GLU A 444 23.30 -36.83 29.65
C GLU A 444 22.50 -36.03 30.67
N ASP A 445 22.75 -36.37 31.93
CA ASP A 445 22.59 -35.53 33.10
C ASP A 445 23.28 -34.18 32.86
N LEU A 446 22.51 -33.09 32.84
CA LEU A 446 23.05 -31.73 32.91
C LEU A 446 22.56 -31.06 34.19
N ASP A 447 23.33 -31.37 35.24
CA ASP A 447 23.77 -30.53 36.35
C ASP A 447 22.95 -29.26 36.62
N GLU A 448 22.13 -29.38 37.66
CA GLU A 448 21.83 -28.31 38.59
C GLU A 448 23.15 -27.75 39.17
N ASP A 449 23.49 -26.49 38.91
CA ASP A 449 24.25 -25.74 39.92
C ASP A 449 24.16 -24.22 39.83
N ASP A 450 24.27 -23.66 41.04
CA ASP A 450 24.79 -22.35 41.39
C ASP A 450 23.94 -21.09 41.18
N THR A 451 23.17 -20.82 42.24
CA THR A 451 23.33 -19.65 43.13
C THR A 451 24.04 -18.41 42.56
N ARG A 452 23.30 -17.29 42.49
CA ARG A 452 23.88 -15.96 42.71
C ARG A 452 22.81 -15.03 43.27
N ASP A 453 22.76 -14.87 44.59
CA ASP A 453 23.55 -13.97 45.43
C ASP A 453 22.80 -12.64 45.62
N GLU A 454 22.21 -12.53 46.81
CA GLU A 454 21.65 -11.30 47.36
C GLU A 454 22.81 -10.36 47.70
N SER A 455 22.82 -9.14 47.16
CA SER A 455 23.48 -8.05 47.86
C SER A 455 22.96 -6.69 47.39
N GLU A 456 22.48 -5.94 48.39
CA GLU A 456 22.83 -4.54 48.64
C GLU A 456 22.35 -3.50 47.61
N ALA A 457 21.33 -2.72 47.96
CA ALA A 457 21.47 -1.47 48.71
C ALA A 457 22.05 -0.35 47.83
N ASP A 458 21.20 0.61 47.48
CA ASP A 458 21.58 2.02 47.60
C ASP A 458 20.33 2.88 47.78
N GLU A 459 20.16 3.33 49.03
CA GLU A 459 19.41 4.52 49.40
C GLU A 459 20.03 5.72 48.67
N ILE A 460 19.25 6.40 47.82
CA ILE A 460 19.53 7.80 47.49
C ILE A 460 18.40 8.64 48.05
N MET A 461 18.58 9.03 49.31
CA MET A 461 17.98 10.24 49.85
C MET A 461 18.62 11.45 49.17
N GLY A 462 17.78 12.34 48.66
CA GLY A 462 18.19 13.58 48.03
C GLY A 462 17.12 14.65 48.17
N ASP A 463 16.79 15.00 49.42
CA ASP A 463 16.21 16.31 49.75
C ASP A 463 17.30 17.37 49.59
N ALA A 464 17.04 18.39 48.75
CA ALA A 464 17.62 19.73 48.91
C ALA A 464 16.85 20.78 48.08
N ASN A 465 16.15 21.65 48.82
CA ASN A 465 15.77 23.05 48.54
C ASN A 465 15.02 23.44 47.26
#